data_AF-A0A6C0K657-F1
#
_entry.id   AF-A0A6C0K657-F1
#
_cell.length_a   1.000
_cell.length_b   1.000
_cell.length_c   1.000
_cell.angle_alpha   90.00
_cell.angle_beta   90.00
_cell.angle_gamma   90.00
#
_symmetry.space_group_name_H-M   'P 1'
#
loop_
_entity.id
_entity.type
_entity.pdbx_description
1 polymer ?
#
loop_
_entity_poly.entity_id
_entity_poly.type
_entity_poly.pdbx_seq_one_letter_code
_entity_poly.pdbx_strand_id
1 'polypeptide(L)'
;MTVYNEFFEKYSYILIILALVYYVLNKNTPSILLTIIIILAAFYYINNYIKENEARFKAGDIKKAEKIRSEVKDIVEVATDNFYINKNSKNVKYLVKNKEFMDILFNIRFIKKFDKTRYSNMIINMDKMMKIYMYILADRYDTNTYLPIFADIKNNVLEIFYSLIFVVPNQFKHIYGFDPQVEIDKSLSDFRNKTADMLTVITNYARIGKQIVYINNDKYVPYEKNKENTLP
;
A
#
# COMPACT_ATOMS: atom_id res chain seq x y z
N MET A 1 -2.58 -9.35 46.35
CA MET A 1 -1.62 -10.46 46.42
C MET A 1 -1.42 -11.18 45.08
N THR A 2 -2.34 -11.04 44.11
CA THR A 2 -2.28 -11.69 42.78
C THR A 2 -1.35 -11.01 41.76
N VAL A 3 -1.28 -9.67 41.73
CA VAL A 3 -0.42 -8.92 40.80
C VAL A 3 1.09 -9.16 41.06
N TYR A 4 1.48 -9.33 42.32
CA TYR A 4 2.87 -9.63 42.68
C TYR A 4 3.32 -11.03 42.23
N ASN A 5 2.43 -12.03 42.29
CA ASN A 5 2.75 -13.39 41.87
C ASN A 5 2.90 -13.52 40.36
N GLU A 6 2.06 -12.86 39.56
CA GLU A 6 2.20 -12.85 38.10
C GLU A 6 3.50 -12.17 37.66
N PHE A 7 3.92 -11.10 38.35
CA PHE A 7 5.20 -10.45 38.07
C PHE A 7 6.38 -11.34 38.48
N PHE A 8 6.30 -12.02 39.62
CA PHE A 8 7.38 -12.91 40.05
C PHE A 8 7.53 -14.12 39.11
N GLU A 9 6.43 -14.77 38.71
CA GLU A 9 6.47 -15.90 37.77
C GLU A 9 6.97 -15.46 36.38
N LYS A 10 6.50 -14.33 35.87
CA LYS A 10 6.85 -13.84 34.52
C LYS A 10 8.21 -13.14 34.41
N TYR A 11 8.89 -12.88 35.52
CA TYR A 11 10.23 -12.27 35.49
C TYR A 11 11.28 -13.09 36.25
N SER A 12 10.88 -14.14 36.98
CA SER A 12 11.80 -15.09 37.66
C SER A 12 12.79 -15.75 36.68
N TYR A 13 12.34 -16.11 35.48
CA TYR A 13 13.22 -16.68 34.47
C TYR A 13 14.33 -15.70 34.04
N ILE A 14 14.06 -14.39 34.03
CA ILE A 14 15.05 -13.36 33.70
C ILE A 14 16.11 -13.28 34.81
N LEU A 15 15.70 -13.37 36.08
CA LEU A 15 16.64 -13.38 37.21
C LEU A 15 17.52 -14.62 37.21
N ILE A 16 16.97 -15.79 36.87
CA ILE A 16 17.74 -17.03 36.74
C ILE A 16 18.76 -16.91 35.59
N ILE A 17 18.36 -16.38 34.44
CA ILE A 17 19.26 -16.14 33.30
C ILE A 17 20.36 -15.14 33.68
N LEU A 18 20.02 -14.04 34.37
CA LEU A 18 20.98 -13.05 34.85
C LEU A 18 21.97 -13.64 35.86
N ALA A 19 21.51 -14.49 36.77
CA ALA A 19 22.36 -15.18 37.74
C ALA A 19 23.32 -16.18 37.05
N LEU A 20 22.85 -16.88 36.03
CA LEU A 20 23.66 -17.81 35.23
C LEU A 20 24.70 -17.06 34.40
N VAL A 21 24.31 -15.95 33.78
CA VAL A 21 25.22 -15.03 33.09
C VAL A 21 26.27 -14.47 34.07
N TYR A 22 25.86 -14.01 35.25
CA TYR A 22 26.79 -13.54 36.29
C TYR A 22 27.77 -14.63 36.75
N TYR A 23 27.29 -15.86 36.95
CA TYR A 23 28.14 -17.00 37.34
C TYR A 23 29.20 -17.32 36.28
N VAL A 24 28.83 -17.29 34.99
CA VAL A 24 29.76 -17.48 33.87
C VAL A 24 30.73 -16.31 33.77
N LEU A 25 30.27 -15.09 33.99
CA LEU A 25 31.09 -13.87 33.96
C LEU A 25 32.12 -13.82 35.09
N ASN A 26 31.77 -14.26 36.30
CA ASN A 26 32.62 -14.21 37.50
C ASN A 26 33.86 -15.12 37.42
N LYS A 27 33.90 -16.08 36.47
CA LYS A 27 35.07 -16.94 36.23
C LYS A 27 36.04 -16.42 35.18
N ASN A 28 35.70 -15.33 34.49
CA ASN A 28 36.50 -14.76 33.40
C ASN A 28 37.34 -13.57 33.87
N THR A 29 38.39 -13.23 33.12
CA THR A 29 39.22 -12.06 33.41
C THR A 29 38.41 -10.75 33.29
N PRO A 30 38.72 -9.71 34.09
CA PRO A 30 37.97 -8.44 34.08
C PRO A 30 37.84 -7.80 32.69
N SER A 31 38.84 -7.99 31.83
CA SER A 31 38.82 -7.51 30.44
C SER A 31 37.73 -8.17 29.60
N ILE A 32 37.49 -9.48 29.74
CA ILE A 32 36.43 -10.20 29.02
C ILE A 32 35.05 -9.71 29.48
N LEU A 33 34.91 -9.44 30.78
CA LEU A 33 33.67 -8.95 31.38
C LEU A 33 33.33 -7.54 30.87
N LEU A 34 34.31 -6.65 30.78
CA LEU A 34 34.17 -5.32 30.17
C LEU A 34 33.69 -5.41 28.72
N THR A 35 34.28 -6.29 27.92
CA THR A 35 33.89 -6.47 26.51
C THR A 35 32.44 -6.94 26.36
N ILE A 36 31.99 -7.88 27.21
CA ILE A 36 30.61 -8.37 27.19
C ILE A 36 29.62 -7.27 27.57
N ILE A 37 29.94 -6.46 28.59
CA ILE A 37 29.11 -5.29 28.96
C ILE A 37 29.00 -4.30 27.80
N ILE A 38 30.11 -4.01 27.12
CA ILE A 38 30.13 -3.10 25.96
C ILE A 38 29.25 -3.68 24.83
N ILE A 39 29.34 -4.98 24.54
CA ILE A 39 28.52 -5.63 23.52
C ILE A 39 27.03 -5.55 23.87
N LEU A 40 26.66 -5.82 25.14
CA LEU A 40 25.27 -5.73 25.59
C LEU A 40 24.73 -4.29 25.54
N ALA A 41 25.54 -3.30 25.94
CA ALA A 41 25.18 -1.89 25.86
C ALA A 41 25.00 -1.43 24.40
N ALA A 42 25.91 -1.83 23.50
CA ALA A 42 25.81 -1.55 22.08
C ALA A 42 24.57 -2.22 21.46
N PHE A 43 24.31 -3.49 21.79
CA PHE A 43 23.13 -4.21 21.32
C PHE A 43 21.84 -3.52 21.79
N TYR A 44 21.76 -3.12 23.06
CA TYR A 44 20.60 -2.41 23.61
C TYR A 44 20.36 -1.09 22.87
N TYR A 45 21.41 -0.30 22.66
CA TYR A 45 21.30 1.00 21.98
C TYR A 45 20.88 0.84 20.51
N ILE A 46 21.50 -0.09 19.79
CA ILE A 46 21.15 -0.39 18.38
C ILE A 46 19.70 -0.88 18.28
N ASN A 47 19.27 -1.79 19.15
CA ASN A 47 17.93 -2.34 19.13
C ASN A 47 16.87 -1.26 19.42
N ASN A 48 17.13 -0.36 20.38
CA ASN A 48 16.23 0.76 20.64
C ASN A 48 16.18 1.76 19.48
N TYR A 49 17.32 2.07 18.87
CA TYR A 49 17.37 2.92 17.67
C TYR A 49 16.56 2.33 16.50
N ILE A 50 16.67 1.02 16.27
CA ILE A 50 15.88 0.31 15.25
C ILE A 50 14.38 0.41 15.58
N LYS A 51 13.99 0.09 16.81
CA LYS A 51 12.58 0.13 17.26
C LYS A 51 11.97 1.52 17.14
N GLU A 52 12.69 2.56 17.55
CA GLU A 52 12.20 3.93 17.44
C GLU A 52 12.03 4.37 15.99
N ASN A 53 12.95 4.01 15.10
CA ASN A 53 12.83 4.33 13.68
C ASN A 53 11.69 3.56 13.02
N GLU A 54 11.50 2.27 13.33
CA GLU A 54 10.35 1.51 12.87
C GLU A 54 9.03 2.11 13.36
N ALA A 55 8.96 2.53 14.62
CA ALA A 55 7.77 3.16 15.18
C ALA A 55 7.44 4.49 14.49
N ARG A 56 8.46 5.32 14.22
CA ARG A 56 8.31 6.58 13.47
C ARG A 56 7.84 6.33 12.04
N PHE A 57 8.41 5.33 11.36
CA PHE A 57 8.02 4.96 10.01
C PHE A 57 6.56 4.50 9.94
N LYS A 58 6.16 3.59 10.84
CA LYS A 58 4.77 3.12 10.96
C LYS A 58 3.79 4.26 11.26
N ALA A 59 4.19 5.21 12.12
CA ALA A 59 3.35 6.38 12.42
C ALA A 59 3.15 7.28 11.18
N GLY A 60 4.15 7.42 10.31
CA GLY A 60 4.04 8.13 9.04
C GLY A 60 3.04 7.47 8.08
N ASP A 61 3.11 6.15 7.94
CA ASP A 61 2.19 5.39 7.08
C ASP A 61 0.75 5.41 7.59
N ILE A 62 0.55 5.35 8.90
CA ILE A 62 -0.78 5.50 9.53
C ILE A 62 -1.38 6.86 9.20
N LYS A 63 -0.59 7.94 9.33
CA LYS A 63 -1.04 9.30 8.97
C LYS A 63 -1.41 9.41 7.49
N LYS A 64 -0.62 8.81 6.59
CA LYS A 64 -0.94 8.74 5.16
C LYS A 64 -2.27 8.02 4.92
N ALA A 65 -2.48 6.88 5.56
CA ALA A 65 -3.70 6.08 5.43
C ALA A 65 -4.95 6.81 5.95
N GLU A 66 -4.88 7.45 7.12
CA GLU A 66 -5.99 8.23 7.67
C GLU A 66 -6.38 9.40 6.78
N LYS A 67 -5.40 10.03 6.15
CA LYS A 67 -5.59 11.14 5.23
C LYS A 67 -6.32 10.73 3.96
N ILE A 68 -5.96 9.59 3.35
CA ILE A 68 -6.70 9.05 2.21
C ILE A 68 -8.13 8.68 2.61
N ARG A 69 -8.34 8.07 3.78
CA ARG A 69 -9.69 7.73 4.27
C ARG A 69 -10.56 8.98 4.44
N SER A 70 -10.01 10.06 4.98
CA SER A 70 -10.79 11.31 5.15
C SER A 70 -11.16 11.95 3.81
N GLU A 71 -10.35 11.75 2.76
CA GLU A 71 -10.60 12.28 1.42
C GLU A 71 -11.75 11.59 0.68
N VAL A 72 -12.26 10.47 1.22
CA VAL A 72 -13.38 9.69 0.66
C VAL A 72 -14.66 9.83 1.50
N LYS A 73 -14.61 10.40 2.71
CA LYS A 73 -15.77 10.46 3.64
C LYS A 73 -16.97 11.23 3.10
N ASP A 74 -16.72 12.33 2.39
CA ASP A 74 -17.77 13.25 1.94
C ASP A 74 -18.37 12.88 0.58
N ILE A 75 -17.92 11.79 -0.04
CA ILE A 75 -18.42 11.40 -1.36
C ILE A 75 -19.88 10.95 -1.20
N VAL A 76 -20.77 11.57 -1.98
CA VAL A 76 -22.15 11.13 -2.13
C VAL A 76 -22.12 9.79 -2.86
N GLU A 77 -22.69 8.76 -2.26
CA GLU A 77 -22.81 7.45 -2.89
C GLU A 77 -23.68 7.59 -4.14
N VAL A 78 -23.06 7.57 -5.32
CA VAL A 78 -23.81 7.47 -6.58
C VAL A 78 -24.26 6.01 -6.69
N ALA A 79 -25.57 5.78 -6.62
CA ALA A 79 -26.14 4.48 -6.95
C ALA A 79 -25.88 4.23 -8.45
N THR A 80 -25.05 3.24 -8.73
CA THR A 80 -24.76 2.81 -10.11
C THR A 80 -25.42 1.47 -10.35
N ASP A 81 -26.13 1.29 -11.48
CA ASP A 81 -26.78 0.03 -11.87
C ASP A 81 -25.80 -1.11 -12.19
N ASN A 82 -24.49 -0.89 -11.99
CA ASN A 82 -23.51 -1.96 -12.06
C ASN A 82 -23.75 -2.96 -10.93
N PHE A 83 -24.24 -4.16 -11.29
CA PHE A 83 -24.61 -5.25 -10.37
C PHE A 83 -23.54 -5.59 -9.32
N TYR A 84 -22.26 -5.35 -9.62
CA TYR A 84 -21.13 -5.66 -8.75
C TYR A 84 -20.72 -4.51 -7.79
N ILE A 85 -21.31 -3.32 -7.94
CA ILE A 85 -20.93 -2.09 -7.23
C ILE A 85 -22.19 -1.45 -6.64
N ASN A 86 -22.90 -2.17 -5.78
CA ASN A 86 -24.19 -1.69 -5.27
C ASN A 86 -24.03 -0.66 -4.12
N LYS A 87 -22.85 -0.55 -3.48
CA LYS A 87 -22.51 0.50 -2.48
C LYS A 87 -21.03 0.85 -2.45
N ASN A 88 -20.69 2.14 -2.53
CA ASN A 88 -19.34 2.62 -2.28
C ASN A 88 -19.06 2.65 -0.78
N SER A 89 -18.28 1.70 -0.27
CA SER A 89 -17.83 1.74 1.11
C SER A 89 -16.93 2.98 1.32
N LYS A 90 -17.37 3.91 2.17
CA LYS A 90 -16.58 5.08 2.59
C LYS A 90 -15.29 4.74 3.35
N ASN A 91 -15.04 3.44 3.59
CA ASN A 91 -13.89 2.96 4.33
C ASN A 91 -12.85 2.33 3.38
N VAL A 92 -11.81 3.10 3.05
CA VAL A 92 -10.65 2.64 2.28
C VAL A 92 -9.82 1.68 3.15
N LYS A 93 -9.96 0.38 2.91
CA LYS A 93 -9.40 -0.69 3.75
C LYS A 93 -8.26 -1.45 3.09
N TYR A 94 -8.31 -1.63 1.78
CA TYR A 94 -7.40 -2.50 1.04
C TYR A 94 -6.26 -1.70 0.43
N LEU A 95 -6.58 -0.53 -0.12
CA LEU A 95 -5.61 0.38 -0.75
C LEU A 95 -4.51 0.82 0.21
N VAL A 96 -4.87 1.14 1.45
CA VAL A 96 -3.93 1.60 2.48
C VAL A 96 -2.83 0.61 2.82
N LYS A 97 -2.96 -0.65 2.38
CA LYS A 97 -1.94 -1.70 2.58
C LYS A 97 -0.94 -1.77 1.42
N ASN A 98 -1.20 -1.10 0.30
CA ASN A 98 -0.33 -1.06 -0.86
C ASN A 98 0.41 0.28 -0.91
N LYS A 99 1.70 0.25 -0.53
CA LYS A 99 2.54 1.45 -0.48
C LYS A 99 2.66 2.14 -1.83
N GLU A 100 2.84 1.39 -2.91
CA GLU A 100 3.04 1.95 -4.25
C GLU A 100 1.80 2.71 -4.73
N PHE A 101 0.60 2.14 -4.56
CA PHE A 101 -0.63 2.86 -4.87
C PHE A 101 -0.88 4.06 -3.96
N MET A 102 -0.50 3.97 -2.69
CA MET A 102 -0.55 5.12 -1.80
C MET A 102 0.38 6.23 -2.28
N ASP A 103 1.62 5.91 -2.64
CA ASP A 103 2.59 6.89 -3.11
C ASP A 103 2.13 7.54 -4.43
N ILE A 104 1.57 6.78 -5.37
CA ILE A 104 0.91 7.31 -6.59
C ILE A 104 -0.17 8.34 -6.23
N LEU A 105 -1.08 8.00 -5.32
CA LEU A 105 -2.15 8.91 -4.89
C LEU A 105 -1.63 10.16 -4.19
N PHE A 106 -0.52 10.05 -3.46
CA PHE A 106 0.10 11.20 -2.80
C PHE A 106 0.81 12.13 -3.79
N ASN A 107 1.48 11.57 -4.81
CA ASN A 107 2.15 12.36 -5.85
C ASN A 107 1.14 13.22 -6.62
N ILE A 108 0.00 12.64 -6.98
CA ILE A 108 -1.04 13.34 -7.75
C ILE A 108 -2.08 14.05 -6.88
N ARG A 109 -1.87 14.15 -5.57
CA ARG A 109 -2.86 14.67 -4.62
C ARG A 109 -3.29 16.12 -4.91
N PHE A 110 -2.45 16.88 -5.61
CA PHE A 110 -2.78 18.25 -6.03
C PHE A 110 -4.03 18.31 -6.93
N ILE A 111 -4.37 17.22 -7.66
CA ILE A 111 -5.59 17.12 -8.49
C ILE A 111 -6.84 17.45 -7.68
N LYS A 112 -6.86 17.10 -6.39
CA LYS A 112 -7.98 17.39 -5.49
C LYS A 112 -8.40 18.86 -5.48
N LYS A 113 -7.45 19.79 -5.71
CA LYS A 113 -7.74 21.23 -5.79
C LYS A 113 -8.53 21.61 -7.05
N PHE A 114 -8.40 20.83 -8.12
CA PHE A 114 -9.03 21.07 -9.42
C PHE A 114 -10.33 20.27 -9.56
N ASP A 115 -10.30 18.99 -9.19
CA ASP A 115 -11.48 18.12 -9.19
C ASP A 115 -11.39 17.11 -8.05
N LYS A 116 -12.06 17.45 -6.94
CA LYS A 116 -12.17 16.57 -5.76
C LYS A 116 -12.84 15.26 -6.13
N THR A 117 -13.87 15.27 -6.98
CA THR A 117 -14.66 14.09 -7.33
C THR A 117 -13.83 13.07 -8.10
N ARG A 118 -13.07 13.49 -9.11
CA ARG A 118 -12.18 12.60 -9.87
C ARG A 118 -11.11 11.98 -9.00
N TYR A 119 -10.46 12.78 -8.16
CA TYR A 119 -9.45 12.27 -7.23
C TYR A 119 -10.04 11.24 -6.26
N SER A 120 -11.19 11.56 -5.67
CA SER A 120 -11.96 10.68 -4.80
C SER A 120 -12.39 9.38 -5.48
N ASN A 121 -12.88 9.44 -6.72
CA ASN A 121 -13.26 8.27 -7.51
C ASN A 121 -12.06 7.37 -7.84
N MET A 122 -10.90 7.98 -8.09
CA MET A 122 -9.65 7.24 -8.28
C MET A 122 -9.31 6.42 -7.03
N ILE A 123 -9.37 7.04 -5.84
CA ILE A 123 -9.14 6.33 -4.56
C ILE A 123 -10.09 5.13 -4.41
N ILE A 124 -11.39 5.34 -4.67
CA ILE A 124 -12.40 4.27 -4.56
C ILE A 124 -12.09 3.12 -5.53
N ASN A 125 -11.82 3.43 -6.79
CA ASN A 125 -11.55 2.41 -7.80
C ASN A 125 -10.27 1.64 -7.48
N MET A 126 -9.21 2.31 -7.03
CA MET A 126 -7.98 1.64 -6.59
C MET A 126 -8.19 0.75 -5.35
N ASP A 127 -9.04 1.15 -4.39
CA ASP A 127 -9.39 0.30 -3.24
C ASP A 127 -10.18 -0.95 -3.64
N LYS A 128 -11.16 -0.80 -4.55
CA LYS A 128 -11.91 -1.94 -5.10
C LYS A 128 -11.01 -2.88 -5.87
N MET A 129 -10.12 -2.35 -6.70
CA MET A 129 -9.14 -3.11 -7.45
C MET A 129 -8.24 -3.94 -6.50
N MET A 130 -7.75 -3.31 -5.43
CA MET A 130 -6.98 -4.00 -4.39
C MET A 130 -7.78 -5.08 -3.65
N LYS A 131 -9.06 -4.82 -3.36
CA LYS A 131 -9.95 -5.82 -2.75
C LYS A 131 -10.07 -7.05 -3.65
N ILE A 132 -10.37 -6.86 -4.93
CA ILE A 132 -10.53 -7.95 -5.89
C ILE A 132 -9.24 -8.75 -6.00
N TYR A 133 -8.12 -8.07 -6.20
CA TYR A 133 -6.80 -8.71 -6.25
C TYR A 133 -6.53 -9.58 -5.03
N MET A 134 -6.69 -9.03 -3.82
CA MET A 134 -6.47 -9.78 -2.58
C MET A 134 -7.44 -10.96 -2.44
N TYR A 135 -8.68 -10.81 -2.89
CA TYR A 135 -9.72 -11.84 -2.70
C TYR A 135 -9.58 -12.97 -3.72
N ILE A 136 -9.10 -12.69 -4.93
CA ILE A 136 -8.71 -13.73 -5.90
C ILE A 136 -7.55 -14.55 -5.30
N LEU A 137 -6.50 -13.89 -4.81
CA LEU A 137 -5.35 -14.58 -4.24
C LEU A 137 -5.65 -15.33 -2.93
N ALA A 138 -6.66 -14.88 -2.18
CA ALA A 138 -7.15 -15.54 -0.98
C ALA A 138 -8.22 -16.62 -1.26
N ASP A 139 -8.44 -16.99 -2.53
CA ASP A 139 -9.39 -18.01 -2.96
C ASP A 139 -10.86 -17.71 -2.56
N ARG A 140 -11.18 -16.43 -2.34
CA ARG A 140 -12.53 -15.98 -1.99
C ARG A 140 -13.36 -15.60 -3.21
N TYR A 141 -12.69 -15.17 -4.29
CA TYR A 141 -13.31 -14.76 -5.54
C TYR A 141 -12.83 -15.66 -6.67
N ASP A 142 -13.79 -16.15 -7.45
CA ASP A 142 -13.51 -16.93 -8.66
C ASP A 142 -12.77 -16.07 -9.69
N THR A 143 -11.70 -16.62 -10.25
CA THR A 143 -10.82 -15.86 -11.16
C THR A 143 -11.53 -15.53 -12.47
N ASN A 144 -12.32 -16.48 -13.03
CA ASN A 144 -13.01 -16.28 -14.30
C ASN A 144 -14.03 -15.15 -14.23
N THR A 145 -14.70 -15.02 -13.09
CA THR A 145 -15.72 -14.00 -12.85
C THR A 145 -15.10 -12.64 -12.52
N TYR A 146 -14.08 -12.61 -11.65
CA TYR A 146 -13.59 -11.34 -11.08
C TYR A 146 -12.39 -10.74 -11.80
N LEU A 147 -11.68 -11.48 -12.66
CA LEU A 147 -10.60 -10.91 -13.47
C LEU A 147 -11.10 -9.91 -14.52
N PRO A 148 -12.22 -10.15 -15.25
CA PRO A 148 -12.82 -9.12 -16.10
C PRO A 148 -13.18 -7.85 -15.31
N ILE A 149 -13.78 -8.02 -14.13
CA ILE A 149 -14.15 -6.90 -13.25
C ILE A 149 -12.91 -6.11 -12.78
N PHE A 150 -11.81 -6.81 -12.49
CA PHE A 150 -10.52 -6.18 -12.19
C PHE A 150 -10.05 -5.32 -13.37
N ALA A 151 -10.12 -5.83 -14.59
CA ALA A 151 -9.73 -5.11 -15.80
C ALA A 151 -10.61 -3.87 -16.05
N ASP A 152 -11.93 -3.96 -15.82
CA ASP A 152 -12.84 -2.82 -15.96
C ASP A 152 -12.52 -1.71 -14.95
N ILE A 153 -12.28 -2.08 -13.69
CA ILE A 153 -11.91 -1.09 -12.65
C ILE A 153 -10.53 -0.48 -12.92
N LYS A 154 -9.57 -1.27 -13.42
CA LYS A 154 -8.28 -0.76 -13.91
C LYS A 154 -8.49 0.31 -14.98
N ASN A 155 -9.34 0.04 -15.96
CA ASN A 155 -9.65 0.97 -17.05
C ASN A 155 -10.34 2.23 -16.55
N ASN A 156 -11.24 2.14 -15.57
CA ASN A 156 -11.83 3.33 -14.94
C ASN A 156 -10.76 4.23 -14.30
N VAL A 157 -9.72 3.67 -13.69
CA VAL A 157 -8.60 4.47 -13.14
C VAL A 157 -7.78 5.12 -14.26
N LEU A 158 -7.49 4.38 -15.35
CA LEU A 158 -6.77 4.91 -16.51
C LEU A 158 -7.54 6.05 -17.19
N GLU A 159 -8.85 5.91 -17.34
CA GLU A 159 -9.72 6.95 -17.89
C GLU A 159 -9.65 8.21 -17.04
N ILE A 160 -9.70 8.08 -15.70
CA ILE A 160 -9.51 9.22 -14.81
C ILE A 160 -8.15 9.86 -15.07
N PHE A 161 -7.05 9.10 -15.15
CA PHE A 161 -5.72 9.63 -15.45
C PHE A 161 -5.69 10.42 -16.77
N TYR A 162 -6.20 9.88 -17.87
CA TYR A 162 -6.20 10.58 -19.16
C TYR A 162 -7.06 11.83 -19.13
N SER A 163 -8.15 11.78 -18.37
CA SER A 163 -9.07 12.90 -18.23
C SER A 163 -8.46 14.08 -17.46
N LEU A 164 -7.37 13.88 -16.71
CA LEU A 164 -6.70 14.94 -15.93
C LEU A 164 -6.09 16.02 -16.81
N ILE A 165 -5.70 15.68 -18.05
CA ILE A 165 -5.14 16.62 -19.03
C ILE A 165 -6.11 17.80 -19.27
N PHE A 166 -7.42 17.56 -19.18
CA PHE A 166 -8.45 18.59 -19.36
C PHE A 166 -8.76 19.41 -18.11
N VAL A 167 -8.34 18.95 -16.93
CA VAL A 167 -8.76 19.49 -15.63
C VAL A 167 -7.63 20.22 -14.92
N VAL A 168 -6.39 19.76 -15.11
CA VAL A 168 -5.20 20.28 -14.46
C VAL A 168 -4.44 21.16 -15.45
N PRO A 169 -4.09 22.41 -15.10
CA PRO A 169 -3.18 23.22 -15.91
C PRO A 169 -1.82 22.54 -16.07
N ASN A 170 -1.26 22.58 -17.28
CA ASN A 170 0.06 22.02 -17.58
C ASN A 170 1.18 22.58 -16.71
N GLN A 171 1.05 23.82 -16.22
CA GLN A 171 2.03 24.48 -15.36
C GLN A 171 1.34 25.34 -14.30
N PHE A 172 1.92 25.39 -13.10
CA PHE A 172 1.46 26.27 -12.04
C PHE A 172 2.24 27.58 -12.03
N LYS A 173 1.56 28.68 -12.35
CA LYS A 173 2.15 30.02 -12.48
C LYS A 173 2.96 30.49 -11.26
N HIS A 174 2.61 30.04 -10.07
CA HIS A 174 3.18 30.51 -8.80
C HIS A 174 3.89 29.42 -8.00
N ILE A 175 4.16 28.26 -8.61
CA ILE A 175 4.87 27.16 -7.93
C ILE A 175 6.08 26.80 -8.79
N TYR A 176 7.24 27.28 -8.37
CA TYR A 176 8.51 26.99 -9.03
C TYR A 176 8.97 25.55 -8.72
N GLY A 177 9.50 24.86 -9.73
CA GLY A 177 10.06 23.52 -9.58
C GLY A 177 9.04 22.38 -9.47
N PHE A 178 7.75 22.66 -9.71
CA PHE A 178 6.70 21.65 -9.77
C PHE A 178 6.03 21.66 -11.13
N ASP A 179 6.12 20.54 -11.84
CA ASP A 179 5.43 20.31 -13.12
C ASP A 179 4.28 19.30 -12.90
N PRO A 180 3.02 19.76 -12.91
CA PRO A 180 1.86 18.91 -12.72
C PRO A 180 1.76 17.79 -13.76
N GLN A 181 2.12 18.08 -15.01
CA GLN A 181 2.00 17.12 -16.10
C GLN A 181 3.01 15.99 -15.93
N VAL A 182 4.26 16.33 -15.60
CA VAL A 182 5.32 15.33 -15.33
C VAL A 182 4.94 14.40 -14.17
N GLU A 183 4.37 14.95 -13.09
CA GLU A 183 3.93 14.13 -11.95
C GLU A 183 2.73 13.23 -12.28
N ILE A 184 1.81 13.69 -13.15
CA ILE A 184 0.70 12.87 -13.65
C ILE A 184 1.24 11.73 -14.52
N ASP A 185 2.12 12.04 -15.48
CA ASP A 185 2.65 11.05 -16.44
C ASP A 185 3.48 9.98 -15.74
N LYS A 186 4.31 10.39 -14.77
CA LYS A 186 5.06 9.46 -13.92
C LYS A 186 4.12 8.55 -13.13
N SER A 187 3.11 9.12 -12.47
CA SER A 187 2.16 8.37 -11.65
C SER A 187 1.28 7.42 -12.47
N LEU A 188 0.93 7.80 -13.71
CA LEU A 188 0.26 6.95 -14.68
C LEU A 188 1.16 5.77 -15.10
N SER A 189 2.44 6.02 -15.36
CA SER A 189 3.42 4.97 -15.68
C SER A 189 3.57 3.98 -14.52
N ASP A 190 3.76 4.49 -13.30
CA ASP A 190 3.86 3.67 -12.08
C ASP A 190 2.59 2.83 -11.88
N PHE A 191 1.41 3.40 -12.14
CA PHE A 191 0.14 2.68 -12.09
C PHE A 191 0.06 1.53 -13.11
N ARG A 192 0.45 1.79 -14.36
CA ARG A 192 0.45 0.78 -15.44
C ARG A 192 1.40 -0.37 -15.11
N ASN A 193 2.61 -0.06 -14.67
CA ASN A 193 3.60 -1.07 -14.29
C ASN A 193 3.07 -1.93 -13.14
N LYS A 194 2.53 -1.30 -12.09
CA LYS A 194 1.99 -2.04 -10.95
C LYS A 194 0.82 -2.93 -11.31
N THR A 195 -0.09 -2.45 -12.15
CA THR A 195 -1.25 -3.25 -12.58
C THR A 195 -0.83 -4.41 -13.48
N ALA A 196 0.17 -4.24 -14.35
CA ALA A 196 0.75 -5.33 -15.13
C ALA A 196 1.41 -6.41 -14.24
N ASP A 197 2.12 -6.00 -13.19
CA ASP A 197 2.68 -6.94 -12.20
C ASP A 197 1.57 -7.73 -11.48
N MET A 198 0.51 -7.03 -11.04
CA MET A 198 -0.63 -7.67 -10.39
C MET A 198 -1.34 -8.67 -11.30
N LEU A 199 -1.51 -8.33 -12.58
CA LEU A 199 -2.09 -9.23 -13.58
C LEU A 199 -1.21 -10.47 -13.79
N THR A 200 0.11 -10.29 -13.83
CA THR A 200 1.06 -11.41 -13.90
C THR A 200 0.92 -12.33 -12.69
N VAL A 201 0.80 -11.78 -11.48
CA VAL A 201 0.60 -12.57 -10.26
C VAL A 201 -0.72 -13.34 -10.28
N ILE A 202 -1.84 -12.69 -10.63
CA ILE A 202 -3.15 -13.36 -10.76
C ILE A 202 -3.08 -14.48 -11.81
N THR A 203 -2.44 -14.21 -12.94
CA THR A 203 -2.26 -15.17 -14.03
C THR A 203 -1.53 -16.42 -13.56
N ASN A 204 -0.41 -16.23 -12.88
CA ASN A 204 0.41 -17.33 -12.38
C ASN A 204 -0.33 -18.10 -11.29
N TYR A 205 -1.03 -17.40 -10.40
CA TYR A 205 -1.86 -18.02 -9.36
C TYR A 205 -2.95 -18.92 -9.98
N ALA A 206 -3.69 -18.42 -10.97
CA ALA A 206 -4.76 -19.17 -11.61
C ALA A 206 -4.23 -20.35 -12.44
N ARG A 207 -3.18 -20.12 -13.25
CA ARG A 207 -2.65 -21.14 -14.17
C ARG A 207 -1.83 -22.21 -13.46
N ILE A 208 -0.95 -21.82 -12.55
CA ILE A 208 -0.01 -22.75 -11.89
C ILE A 208 -0.61 -23.26 -10.59
N GLY A 209 -1.13 -22.36 -9.75
CA GLY A 209 -1.63 -22.71 -8.43
C GLY A 209 -2.97 -23.44 -8.46
N LYS A 210 -3.88 -23.04 -9.36
CA LYS A 210 -5.24 -23.58 -9.43
C LYS A 210 -5.53 -24.39 -10.69
N GLN A 211 -4.61 -24.40 -11.67
CA GLN A 211 -4.78 -25.07 -12.96
C GLN A 211 -6.07 -24.64 -13.71
N ILE A 212 -6.54 -23.42 -13.47
CA ILE A 212 -7.73 -22.87 -14.11
C ILE A 212 -7.32 -22.28 -15.47
N VAL A 213 -8.00 -22.72 -16.52
CA VAL A 213 -7.96 -22.06 -17.83
C VAL A 213 -8.93 -20.89 -17.76
N TYR A 214 -8.41 -19.67 -17.90
CA TYR A 214 -9.21 -18.46 -17.92
C TYR A 214 -8.87 -17.65 -19.18
N ILE A 215 -9.81 -16.82 -19.64
CA ILE A 215 -9.61 -15.97 -20.81
C ILE A 215 -8.71 -14.79 -20.41
N ASN A 216 -7.52 -14.72 -20.99
CA ASN A 216 -6.65 -13.56 -20.82
C ASN A 216 -7.24 -12.37 -21.57
N ASN A 217 -7.98 -11.52 -20.86
CA ASN A 217 -8.61 -10.33 -21.42
C ASN A 217 -7.58 -9.31 -21.92
N ASP A 218 -6.37 -9.25 -21.38
CA ASP A 218 -5.33 -8.32 -21.84
C ASP A 218 -4.81 -8.66 -23.24
N LYS A 219 -4.93 -9.94 -23.67
CA LYS A 219 -4.54 -10.36 -25.03
C LYS A 219 -5.40 -9.70 -26.12
N TYR A 220 -6.65 -9.34 -25.80
CA TYR A 220 -7.63 -8.84 -26.75
C TYR A 220 -7.92 -7.35 -26.62
N VAL A 221 -7.17 -6.63 -25.78
CA VAL A 221 -7.31 -5.17 -25.65
C VAL A 221 -6.75 -4.51 -26.92
N PRO A 222 -7.49 -3.60 -27.57
CA PRO A 222 -6.96 -2.84 -28.68
C PRO A 222 -5.69 -2.10 -28.26
N TYR A 223 -4.63 -2.26 -29.05
CA TYR A 223 -3.32 -1.64 -28.81
C TYR A 223 -3.48 -0.12 -28.66
N GLU A 224 -3.02 0.48 -27.56
CA GLU A 224 -3.01 1.94 -27.34
C GLU A 224 -2.01 2.68 -28.26
N LYS A 225 -1.76 2.20 -29.48
CA LYS A 225 -0.84 2.84 -30.43
C LYS A 225 -1.35 4.18 -30.98
N ASN A 226 -2.60 4.54 -30.69
CA ASN A 226 -3.22 5.78 -31.15
C ASN A 226 -2.77 7.04 -30.39
N LYS A 227 -1.86 6.94 -29.41
CA LYS A 227 -1.26 8.12 -28.76
C LYS A 227 -0.22 8.86 -29.61
N GLU A 228 0.22 8.30 -30.73
CA GLU A 228 1.11 8.98 -31.67
C GLU A 228 0.38 9.99 -32.58
N ASN A 229 -0.96 9.94 -32.62
CA ASN A 229 -1.75 10.97 -33.29
C ASN A 229 -2.15 12.01 -32.25
N THR A 230 -1.37 13.10 -32.17
CA THR A 230 -1.84 14.33 -31.54
C THR A 230 -3.15 14.75 -32.21
N LEU A 231 -4.17 15.06 -31.40
CA LEU A 231 -5.29 15.85 -31.89
C LEU A 231 -4.71 17.18 -32.43
N PRO A 232 -5.25 17.71 -33.56
CA PRO A 232 -4.78 18.95 -34.15
C PRO A 232 -4.82 20.14 -33.19
#